data_AF-A0A529K064-F1
#
_entry.id   AF-A0A529K064-F1
#
_cell.length_a   1.000
_cell.length_b   1.000
_cell.length_c   1.000
_cell.angle_alpha   90.00
_cell.angle_beta   90.00
_cell.angle_gamma   90.00
#
_symmetry.space_group_name_H-M   'P 1'
#
loop_
_entity.id
_entity.type
_entity.pdbx_description
1 polymer ?
#
loop_
_entity_poly.entity_id
_entity_poly.type
_entity_poly.pdbx_seq_one_letter_code
_entity_poly.pdbx_strand_id
1 'polypeptide(L)' 'GVRAGALLGAPQGLQGEALNHWLDSRDKDETRGFTTRAQAVGEAKNLTQMHVAAKQLHDWTARRLGERR' A
#
# COMPACT_ATOMS: atom_id res chain seq x y z
N GLY A 1 4.19 -1.75 -5.06
CA GLY A 1 4.47 -0.33 -5.29
C GLY A 1 3.76 0.21 -6.53
N VAL A 2 4.26 -0.09 -7.74
CA VAL A 2 3.89 0.61 -9.00
C VAL A 2 2.38 0.70 -9.27
N ARG A 3 1.63 -0.40 -9.13
CA ARG A 3 0.16 -0.38 -9.33
C ARG A 3 -0.58 0.50 -8.31
N ALA A 4 -0.22 0.46 -7.03
CA ALA A 4 -0.82 1.29 -5.99
C ALA A 4 -0.47 2.77 -6.19
N GLY A 5 0.77 3.06 -6.62
CA GLY A 5 1.21 4.40 -7.01
C GLY A 5 0.36 4.99 -8.15
N ALA A 6 0.20 4.25 -9.24
CA ALA A 6 -0.60 4.69 -10.37
C ALA A 6 -2.07 4.93 -9.99
N LEU A 7 -2.67 4.03 -9.19
CA LEU A 7 -4.04 4.16 -8.71
C LEU A 7 -4.23 5.42 -7.84
N LEU A 8 -3.28 5.69 -6.95
CA LEU A 8 -3.36 6.81 -6.02
C LEU A 8 -2.89 8.15 -6.63
N GLY A 9 -2.48 8.16 -7.90
CA GLY A 9 -2.01 9.37 -8.60
C GLY A 9 -0.60 9.79 -8.17
N ALA A 10 0.31 8.83 -8.01
CA ALA A 10 1.71 9.11 -7.75
C ALA A 10 2.32 9.94 -8.88
N PRO A 11 3.20 10.93 -8.55
CA PRO A 11 4.00 11.63 -9.54
C PRO A 11 4.69 10.70 -10.54
N GLN A 12 4.64 11.07 -11.82
CA GLN A 12 5.34 10.34 -12.88
C GLN A 12 6.85 10.40 -12.60
N GLY A 13 7.52 9.26 -12.67
CA GLY A 13 8.96 9.14 -12.37
C GLY A 13 9.29 8.59 -10.98
N LEU A 14 8.32 8.47 -10.07
CA LEU A 14 8.54 7.76 -8.80
C LEU A 14 8.55 6.24 -9.02
N GLN A 15 9.65 5.60 -8.63
CA GLN A 15 9.82 4.15 -8.69
C GLN A 15 10.52 3.62 -7.43
N GLY A 16 10.44 2.31 -7.22
CA GLY A 16 11.15 1.63 -6.13
C GLY A 16 10.85 2.22 -4.75
N GLU A 17 11.92 2.52 -4.02
CA GLU A 17 11.87 3.02 -2.64
C GLU A 17 11.23 4.41 -2.53
N ALA A 18 11.48 5.30 -3.49
CA ALA A 18 10.88 6.64 -3.52
C ALA A 18 9.35 6.58 -3.67
N LEU A 19 8.86 5.62 -4.47
CA LEU A 19 7.42 5.38 -4.59
C LEU A 19 6.83 4.82 -3.30
N ASN A 20 7.53 3.89 -2.63
CA ASN A 20 7.09 3.33 -1.36
C ASN A 20 7.02 4.42 -0.27
N HIS A 21 8.03 5.27 -0.16
CA HIS A 21 8.05 6.39 0.77
C HIS A 21 6.93 7.41 0.49
N TRP A 22 6.64 7.68 -0.79
CA TRP A 22 5.49 8.51 -1.15
C TRP A 22 4.16 7.87 -0.75
N LEU A 23 4.00 6.55 -0.94
CA LEU A 23 2.81 5.81 -0.52
C LEU A 23 2.65 5.81 1.01
N ASP A 24 3.73 5.63 1.77
CA ASP A 24 3.72 5.74 3.23
C ASP A 24 3.39 7.15 3.70
N SER A 25 3.78 8.20 2.98
CA SER A 25 3.44 9.59 3.32
C SER A 25 1.95 9.91 3.22
N ARG A 26 1.16 9.06 2.55
CA ARG A 26 -0.31 9.14 2.52
C ARG A 26 -0.95 8.54 3.76
N ASP A 27 -0.17 7.83 4.56
CA ASP A 27 -0.56 7.12 5.77
C ASP A 27 -0.25 7.98 7.01
N LYS A 28 -0.70 9.24 7.02
CA LYS A 28 -0.40 10.19 8.11
C LYS A 28 -1.15 9.91 9.42
N ASP A 29 -2.16 9.05 9.38
CA ASP A 29 -3.12 8.84 10.47
C ASP A 29 -3.22 7.37 10.94
N GLU A 30 -2.57 6.43 10.25
CA GLU A 30 -2.66 5.01 10.55
C GLU A 30 -1.31 4.46 11.05
N THR A 31 -1.36 3.52 12.00
CA THR A 31 -0.18 3.01 12.72
C THR A 31 0.77 2.16 11.86
N ARG A 32 0.40 1.85 10.62
CA ARG A 32 1.18 1.04 9.69
C ARG A 32 1.05 1.65 8.32
N GLY A 33 2.15 1.85 7.61
CA GLY A 33 2.16 2.39 6.25
C GLY A 33 1.82 1.37 5.17
N PHE A 34 1.79 1.82 3.91
CA PHE A 34 1.71 0.96 2.73
C PHE A 34 2.82 -0.10 2.73
N THR A 35 4.06 0.32 3.01
CA THR A 35 5.23 -0.57 2.94
C THR A 35 5.12 -1.69 3.96
N THR A 36 4.69 -1.40 5.19
CA THR A 36 4.47 -2.42 6.23
C THR A 36 3.40 -3.43 5.81
N ARG A 37 2.31 -2.98 5.17
CA ARG A 37 1.25 -3.89 4.67
C ARG A 37 1.72 -4.72 3.48
N ALA A 38 2.51 -4.12 2.57
CA ALA A 38 3.10 -4.82 1.44
C ALA A 38 4.13 -5.88 1.89
N GLN A 39 4.94 -5.56 2.90
CA GLN A 39 5.86 -6.50 3.53
C GLN A 39 5.12 -7.65 4.20
N ALA A 40 4.02 -7.37 4.93
CA ALA A 40 3.23 -8.43 5.57
C ALA A 40 2.65 -9.45 4.56
N VAL A 41 2.39 -9.05 3.31
CA VAL A 41 2.02 -9.99 2.24
C VAL A 41 3.21 -10.86 1.83
N GLY A 42 4.39 -10.26 1.67
CA GLY A 42 5.62 -10.97 1.28
C GLY A 42 6.22 -11.86 2.38
N GLU A 43 6.02 -11.51 3.65
CA GLU A 43 6.51 -12.25 4.82
C GLU A 43 5.51 -13.30 5.33
N ALA A 44 4.34 -13.41 4.72
CA ALA A 44 3.32 -14.37 5.11
C ALA A 44 3.85 -15.81 4.99
N LYS A 45 3.74 -16.58 6.07
CA LYS A 45 4.26 -17.96 6.13
C LYS A 45 3.25 -19.02 5.69
N ASN A 46 2.01 -18.60 5.44
CA ASN A 46 0.94 -19.48 4.97
C ASN A 46 -0.11 -18.70 4.17
N LEU A 47 -0.93 -19.44 3.42
CA LEU A 47 -1.99 -18.89 2.57
C LEU A 47 -2.97 -18.00 3.34
N THR A 48 -3.35 -18.38 4.56
CA THR A 48 -4.28 -17.60 5.39
C THR A 48 -3.69 -16.23 5.74
N GLN A 49 -2.43 -16.20 6.19
CA GLN A 49 -1.71 -14.95 6.48
C GLN A 49 -1.56 -14.08 5.24
N MET A 50 -1.23 -14.67 4.10
CA MET A 50 -1.11 -13.96 2.84
C MET A 50 -2.44 -13.33 2.45
N HIS A 51 -3.54 -14.06 2.60
CA HIS A 51 -4.88 -13.59 2.26
C HIS A 51 -5.31 -12.42 3.15
N VAL A 52 -5.06 -12.52 4.47
CA VAL A 52 -5.37 -11.45 5.42
C VAL A 52 -4.54 -10.20 5.12
N ALA A 53 -3.23 -10.35 4.91
CA ALA A 53 -2.35 -9.23 4.59
C ALA A 53 -2.72 -8.59 3.25
N ALA A 54 -3.03 -9.39 2.23
CA ALA A 54 -3.42 -8.91 0.91
C ALA A 54 -4.76 -8.16 0.97
N LYS A 55 -5.71 -8.67 1.77
CA LYS A 55 -6.98 -7.98 2.01
C LYS A 55 -6.77 -6.64 2.72
N GLN A 56 -5.95 -6.59 3.76
CA GLN A 56 -5.64 -5.33 4.45
C GLN A 56 -4.98 -4.31 3.53
N LEU A 57 -4.06 -4.75 2.66
CA LEU A 57 -3.42 -3.90 1.66
C LEU A 57 -4.42 -3.39 0.62
N HIS A 58 -5.33 -4.26 0.17
CA HIS A 58 -6.39 -3.90 -0.77
C HIS A 58 -7.37 -2.89 -0.17
N ASP A 59 -7.88 -3.15 1.04
CA ASP A 59 -8.85 -2.29 1.73
C ASP A 59 -8.27 -0.90 2.00
N TRP A 60 -6.99 -0.84 2.40
CA TRP A 60 -6.26 0.42 2.52
C TRP A 60 -6.22 1.19 1.19
N THR A 61 -5.86 0.51 0.09
CA THR A 61 -5.75 1.14 -1.24
C THR A 61 -7.13 1.63 -1.72
N ALA A 62 -8.18 0.84 -1.50
CA ALA A 62 -9.55 1.17 -1.86
C ALA A 62 -10.11 2.35 -1.06
N ARG A 63 -9.85 2.41 0.25
CA ARG A 63 -10.24 3.54 1.11
C ARG A 63 -9.64 4.85 0.61
N ARG A 64 -8.34 4.85 0.30
CA ARG A 64 -7.63 6.03 -0.20
C ARG A 64 -8.06 6.46 -1.60
N LEU A 65 -8.49 5.52 -2.45
CA LEU A 65 -9.14 5.84 -3.71
C LEU A 65 -10.51 6.50 -3.51
N GLY A 66 -11.27 6.06 -2.50
CA GLY A 66 -12.57 6.63 -2.13
C GLY A 66 -12.49 8.05 -1.58
N GLU A 67 -11.49 8.37 -0.77
CA GLU A 67 -11.27 9.72 -0.21
C GLU A 67 -10.89 10.78 -1.27
N ARG A 68 -10.56 10.36 -2.50
CA ARG A 68 -10.20 11.25 -3.61
C ARG A 68 -11.39 11.70 -4.45
N ARG A 69 -12.58 11.11 -4.25
CA ARG A 69 -13.79 11.41 -5.01
C ARG A 69 -14.63 12.47 -4.31
#